data_AF-A0A381SNN4-F1
#
_entry.id   AF-A0A381SNN4-F1
#
_cell.length_a   1.000
_cell.length_b   1.000
_cell.length_c   1.000
_cell.angle_alpha   90.00
_cell.angle_beta   90.00
_cell.angle_gamma   90.00
#
_symmetry.space_group_name_H-M   'P 1'
#
loop_
_entity.id
_entity.type
_entity.pdbx_description
1 polymer ?
#
loop_
_entity_poly.entity_id
_entity_poly.type
_entity_poly.pdbx_seq_one_letter_code
_entity_poly.pdbx_strand_id
1 'polypeptide(L)'
;MNYSHADYLKMMAAINQDEMVGLDAIGDDGLQDEDYDEILYDMDFTSSRIDPFPTDGSATFRFGRKVEDRTRDVQFDCTDCDVAIATITETHSGTFYAKAYNKETEEEIDSFEKAFSETFVKQVQLEKRDNAENPDGYVWGVTAVSIGIGGSGSKLSVDEVRIYAPMDSDEAAYILNASDTDLIDRENMPKLAIGESFRIEVSVSNSDPILDFRSGEAVNLHVGKHKKHKARRGLRDGVQADDGTITYDNVFVRHLKVPRGAGSNSKHRRPLKMHFGALDFGTMLDSDVDYHSSVLAFPFHVYNEGDDPRGTRE
;
A
#
# COMPACT_ATOMS: atom_id res chain seq x y z
N MET A 1 7.41 31.75 8.43
CA MET A 1 7.99 30.85 7.43
C MET A 1 9.49 31.07 7.44
N ASN A 2 10.27 30.02 7.70
CA ASN A 2 11.74 30.09 7.82
C ASN A 2 12.46 29.82 6.49
N TYR A 3 11.75 29.82 5.36
CA TYR A 3 12.28 29.53 4.03
C TYR A 3 11.78 30.57 3.01
N SER A 4 12.52 30.73 1.90
CA SER A 4 12.13 31.66 0.83
C SER A 4 10.97 31.09 0.00
N HIS A 5 10.21 31.97 -0.68
CA HIS A 5 9.18 31.51 -1.61
C HIS A 5 9.75 30.68 -2.78
N ALA A 6 10.99 30.98 -3.20
CA ALA A 6 11.68 30.20 -4.23
C ALA A 6 12.02 28.79 -3.74
N ASP A 7 12.51 28.66 -2.50
CA ASP A 7 12.77 27.35 -1.89
C ASP A 7 11.48 26.54 -1.74
N TYR A 8 10.39 27.18 -1.28
CA TYR A 8 9.07 26.55 -1.22
C TYR A 8 8.66 25.93 -2.56
N LEU A 9 8.74 26.69 -3.66
CA LEU A 9 8.37 26.18 -4.99
C LEU A 9 9.26 25.01 -5.43
N LYS A 10 10.56 25.06 -5.14
CA LYS A 10 11.51 23.98 -5.48
C LYS A 10 11.30 22.73 -4.64
N MET A 11 11.05 22.87 -3.34
CA MET A 11 10.72 21.75 -2.45
C MET A 11 9.40 21.08 -2.87
N MET A 12 8.37 21.87 -3.18
CA MET A 12 7.11 21.35 -3.72
C MET A 12 7.31 20.63 -5.06
N ALA A 13 8.16 21.17 -5.95
CA ALA A 13 8.49 20.52 -7.21
C ALA A 13 9.22 19.17 -6.98
N ALA A 14 10.17 19.11 -6.04
CA ALA A 14 10.87 17.89 -5.68
C ALA A 14 9.90 16.82 -5.14
N ILE A 15 8.98 17.19 -4.24
CA ILE A 15 7.92 16.29 -3.73
C ILE A 15 7.05 15.75 -4.87
N ASN A 16 6.59 16.63 -5.77
CA ASN A 16 5.66 16.24 -6.84
C ASN A 16 6.30 15.35 -7.91
N GLN A 17 7.63 15.43 -8.08
CA GLN A 17 8.37 14.62 -9.04
C GLN A 17 8.85 13.29 -8.45
N ASP A 18 8.87 13.15 -7.12
CA ASP A 18 9.40 11.95 -6.48
C ASP A 18 8.38 10.80 -6.44
N GLU A 19 8.77 9.67 -7.03
CA GLU A 19 7.92 8.49 -7.16
C GLU A 19 7.61 7.80 -5.82
N MET A 20 8.46 7.96 -4.80
CA MET A 20 8.29 7.38 -3.46
C MET A 20 7.25 8.13 -2.62
N VAL A 21 6.93 9.38 -2.98
CA VAL A 21 6.06 10.23 -2.18
C VAL A 21 4.58 10.06 -2.55
N GLY A 22 4.25 9.89 -3.84
CA GLY A 22 2.86 9.90 -4.30
C GLY A 22 2.00 8.71 -3.84
N LEU A 23 0.70 8.93 -3.65
CA LEU A 23 -0.31 7.92 -3.24
C LEU A 23 -1.21 7.45 -4.40
N ASP A 24 -0.76 7.63 -5.65
CA ASP A 24 -1.59 7.46 -6.86
C ASP A 24 -2.10 6.04 -7.13
N ALA A 25 -1.66 5.03 -6.37
CA ALA A 25 -2.02 3.63 -6.58
C ALA A 25 -3.12 3.11 -5.64
N ILE A 26 -3.66 3.95 -4.73
CA ILE A 26 -4.70 3.57 -3.76
C ILE A 26 -6.09 3.42 -4.40
N GLY A 27 -6.41 4.23 -5.41
CA GLY A 27 -7.72 4.22 -6.05
C GLY A 27 -7.93 2.97 -6.92
N ASP A 28 -9.12 2.38 -6.84
CA ASP A 28 -9.52 1.16 -7.57
C ASP A 28 -10.21 1.47 -8.90
N ASP A 29 -10.51 2.74 -9.19
CA ASP A 29 -11.37 3.18 -10.31
C ASP A 29 -12.81 2.64 -10.23
N GLY A 30 -13.25 2.34 -8.99
CA GLY A 30 -14.56 1.81 -8.68
C GLY A 30 -14.53 0.33 -8.37
N LEU A 31 -15.51 -0.40 -8.90
CA LEU A 31 -15.75 -1.79 -8.57
C LEU A 31 -14.66 -2.71 -9.14
N GLN A 32 -13.96 -3.43 -8.26
CA GLN A 32 -12.91 -4.36 -8.64
C GLN A 32 -13.09 -5.72 -7.96
N ASP A 33 -12.49 -6.75 -8.57
CA ASP A 33 -12.28 -8.03 -7.90
C ASP A 33 -11.35 -7.87 -6.69
N GLU A 34 -11.41 -8.81 -5.75
CA GLU A 34 -10.48 -8.87 -4.61
C GLU A 34 -9.03 -8.96 -5.09
N ASP A 35 -8.79 -9.83 -6.09
CA ASP A 35 -7.51 -9.99 -6.77
C ASP A 35 -7.63 -9.43 -8.21
N TYR A 36 -6.88 -8.38 -8.54
CA TYR A 36 -6.83 -7.82 -9.91
C TYR A 36 -5.42 -7.43 -10.35
N ASP A 37 -5.23 -7.32 -11.66
CA ASP A 37 -4.05 -6.70 -12.27
C ASP A 37 -4.48 -5.91 -13.50
N GLU A 38 -4.14 -4.62 -13.54
CA GLU A 38 -4.50 -3.78 -14.69
C GLU A 38 -3.41 -3.79 -15.78
N ILE A 39 -2.11 -3.70 -15.42
CA ILE A 39 -0.97 -3.63 -16.37
C ILE A 39 0.38 -3.88 -15.65
N LEU A 40 0.43 -4.46 -14.44
CA LEU A 40 1.72 -4.70 -13.78
C LEU A 40 2.44 -5.87 -14.47
N TYR A 41 3.73 -5.69 -14.80
CA TYR A 41 4.53 -6.63 -15.59
C TYR A 41 4.36 -8.08 -15.12
N ASP A 42 3.60 -8.88 -15.87
CA ASP A 42 3.46 -10.35 -15.79
C ASP A 42 3.84 -10.91 -14.41
N MET A 43 3.23 -10.35 -13.35
CA MET A 43 3.52 -10.76 -12.00
C MET A 43 2.87 -12.12 -11.83
N ASP A 44 3.65 -13.18 -12.01
CA ASP A 44 3.21 -14.56 -11.88
C ASP A 44 2.90 -14.86 -10.41
N PHE A 45 1.75 -14.35 -9.98
CA PHE A 45 1.15 -14.56 -8.67
C PHE A 45 0.29 -15.81 -8.72
N THR A 46 0.95 -16.96 -8.79
CA THR A 46 0.29 -18.25 -8.65
C THR A 46 -0.15 -18.43 -7.19
N SER A 47 -1.38 -18.02 -6.91
CA SER A 47 -2.22 -18.66 -5.90
C SER A 47 -3.67 -18.28 -6.20
N SER A 48 -4.31 -19.13 -7.01
CA SER A 48 -5.75 -19.15 -7.15
C SER A 48 -6.35 -19.89 -5.95
N ARG A 49 -7.12 -19.14 -5.17
CA ARG A 49 -8.45 -19.54 -4.71
C ARG A 49 -9.09 -18.25 -4.20
N ILE A 50 -10.18 -17.86 -4.83
CA ILE A 50 -11.12 -16.85 -4.34
C ILE A 50 -11.93 -17.59 -3.28
N ASP A 51 -12.03 -17.05 -2.08
CA ASP A 51 -13.00 -17.52 -1.10
C ASP A 51 -14.03 -16.41 -0.93
N PRO A 52 -15.01 -16.37 -1.83
CA PRO A 52 -15.95 -15.28 -1.84
C PRO A 52 -16.96 -15.58 -0.74
N PHE A 53 -16.93 -14.77 0.31
CA PHE A 53 -17.96 -14.79 1.36
C PHE A 53 -19.32 -14.77 0.65
N PRO A 54 -20.24 -15.74 0.81
CA PRO A 54 -20.83 -16.26 2.04
C PRO A 54 -20.44 -17.72 2.34
N THR A 55 -20.87 -18.24 3.49
CA THR A 55 -20.61 -19.61 3.98
C THR A 55 -21.00 -20.74 3.01
N ASP A 56 -21.82 -20.47 2.00
CA ASP A 56 -22.27 -21.43 0.98
C ASP A 56 -21.51 -21.32 -0.36
N GLY A 57 -20.64 -20.31 -0.52
CA GLY A 57 -19.82 -20.10 -1.71
C GLY A 57 -20.59 -19.78 -2.99
N SER A 58 -21.86 -19.36 -2.89
CA SER A 58 -22.78 -19.14 -4.02
C SER A 58 -22.63 -17.78 -4.71
N ALA A 59 -22.00 -16.82 -4.06
CA ALA A 59 -21.79 -15.47 -4.57
C ALA A 59 -20.31 -15.11 -4.70
N THR A 60 -19.99 -14.14 -5.54
CA THR A 60 -18.69 -13.46 -5.65
C THR A 60 -18.88 -11.99 -5.30
N PHE A 61 -18.08 -11.48 -4.38
CA PHE A 61 -18.14 -10.08 -3.96
C PHE A 61 -17.06 -9.26 -4.66
N ARG A 62 -17.46 -8.10 -5.17
CA ARG A 62 -16.59 -7.11 -5.78
C ARG A 62 -16.75 -5.81 -5.02
N PHE A 63 -15.63 -5.11 -4.82
CA PHE A 63 -15.65 -3.83 -4.14
C PHE A 63 -14.43 -2.99 -4.50
N GLY A 64 -14.60 -1.69 -4.39
CA GLY A 64 -13.50 -0.77 -4.55
C GLY A 64 -13.91 0.68 -4.51
N ARG A 65 -12.91 1.54 -4.44
CA ARG A 65 -13.07 2.99 -4.34
C ARG A 65 -12.84 3.66 -5.68
N LYS A 66 -13.71 4.59 -6.03
CA LYS A 66 -13.45 5.58 -7.07
C LYS A 66 -13.14 6.91 -6.42
N VAL A 67 -11.87 7.32 -6.51
CA VAL A 67 -11.43 8.63 -6.03
C VAL A 67 -11.88 9.69 -7.03
N GLU A 68 -12.65 10.67 -6.57
CA GLU A 68 -13.22 11.74 -7.38
C GLU A 68 -12.56 13.09 -7.09
N ASP A 69 -12.17 13.31 -5.83
CA ASP A 69 -11.46 14.51 -5.39
C ASP A 69 -10.23 14.17 -4.55
N ARG A 70 -9.23 15.03 -4.63
CA ARG A 70 -7.97 14.92 -3.88
C ARG A 70 -7.54 16.29 -3.41
N THR A 71 -7.36 16.44 -2.09
CA THR A 71 -6.75 17.62 -1.49
C THR A 71 -5.41 17.26 -0.88
N ARG A 72 -4.43 18.16 -0.96
CA ARG A 72 -3.10 17.96 -0.40
C ARG A 72 -2.65 19.24 0.32
N ASP A 73 -2.29 19.10 1.58
CA ASP A 73 -1.60 20.11 2.39
C ASP A 73 -0.16 19.67 2.62
N VAL A 74 0.79 20.61 2.50
CA VAL A 74 2.21 20.34 2.71
C VAL A 74 2.80 21.41 3.62
N GLN A 75 3.29 20.97 4.78
CA GLN A 75 3.91 21.84 5.77
C GLN A 75 5.39 21.53 5.86
N PHE A 76 6.22 22.56 5.72
CA PHE A 76 7.68 22.43 5.80
C PHE A 76 8.19 22.93 7.15
N ASP A 77 8.97 22.09 7.81
CA ASP A 77 9.87 22.49 8.88
C ASP A 77 11.30 22.52 8.33
N CYS A 78 12.01 23.63 8.50
CA CYS A 78 13.35 23.82 7.93
C CYS A 78 14.37 24.00 9.04
N THR A 79 15.38 23.14 9.03
CA THR A 79 16.57 23.27 9.87
C THR A 79 17.66 23.94 9.03
N ASP A 80 18.08 25.14 9.44
CA ASP A 80 19.21 25.89 8.86
C ASP A 80 19.15 26.17 7.33
N CYS A 81 17.99 25.99 6.70
CA CYS A 81 17.70 26.20 5.27
C CYS A 81 18.43 25.29 4.26
N ASP A 82 19.14 24.27 4.72
CA ASP A 82 19.76 23.24 3.87
C ASP A 82 19.06 21.87 3.99
N VAL A 83 18.32 21.64 5.09
CA VAL A 83 17.50 20.45 5.30
C VAL A 83 16.08 20.86 5.66
N ALA A 84 15.09 20.20 5.08
CA ALA A 84 13.68 20.42 5.36
C ALA A 84 12.94 19.10 5.57
N ILE A 85 12.04 19.05 6.54
CA ILE A 85 11.09 17.96 6.72
C ILE A 85 9.72 18.47 6.29
N ALA A 86 9.14 17.83 5.28
CA ALA A 86 7.79 18.09 4.82
C ALA A 86 6.83 17.08 5.45
N THR A 87 5.80 17.56 6.15
CA THR A 87 4.63 16.75 6.51
C THR A 87 3.57 16.95 5.44
N ILE A 88 3.18 15.87 4.78
CA ILE A 88 2.22 15.84 3.69
C ILE A 88 0.96 15.18 4.21
N THR A 89 -0.15 15.92 4.17
CA THR A 89 -1.48 15.41 4.48
C THR A 89 -2.32 15.43 3.22
N GLU A 90 -2.74 14.26 2.76
CA GLU A 90 -3.55 14.11 1.54
C GLU A 90 -4.90 13.49 1.90
N THR A 91 -5.99 14.11 1.46
CA THR A 91 -7.35 13.56 1.64
C THR A 91 -7.90 13.14 0.30
N HIS A 92 -8.33 11.88 0.19
CA HIS A 92 -9.01 11.33 -0.98
C HIS A 92 -10.47 11.13 -0.66
N SER A 93 -11.36 11.58 -1.54
CA SER A 93 -12.80 11.37 -1.38
C SER A 93 -13.46 10.96 -2.69
N GLY A 94 -14.59 10.29 -2.57
CA GLY A 94 -15.38 9.87 -3.71
C GLY A 94 -16.39 8.80 -3.30
N THR A 95 -16.60 7.82 -4.19
CA THR A 95 -17.62 6.79 -4.01
C THR A 95 -16.99 5.42 -3.83
N PHE A 96 -17.43 4.70 -2.79
CA PHE A 96 -17.15 3.29 -2.56
C PHE A 96 -18.29 2.47 -3.15
N TYR A 97 -17.93 1.44 -3.91
CA TYR A 97 -18.86 0.52 -4.56
C TYR A 97 -18.70 -0.86 -3.94
N ALA A 98 -19.83 -1.51 -3.65
CA ALA A 98 -19.88 -2.91 -3.27
C ALA A 98 -20.98 -3.62 -4.05
N LYS A 99 -20.65 -4.78 -4.62
CA LYS A 99 -21.58 -5.61 -5.39
C LYS A 99 -21.39 -7.09 -5.11
N ALA A 100 -22.50 -7.81 -5.04
CA ALA A 100 -22.55 -9.26 -5.00
C ALA A 100 -23.03 -9.80 -6.35
N TYR A 101 -22.35 -10.82 -6.86
CA TYR A 101 -22.70 -11.52 -8.09
C TYR A 101 -22.97 -12.99 -7.80
N ASN A 102 -23.93 -13.59 -8.48
CA ASN A 102 -24.08 -15.03 -8.47
C ASN A 102 -22.86 -15.67 -9.13
N LYS A 103 -22.24 -16.64 -8.46
CA LYS A 103 -21.00 -17.25 -8.94
C LYS A 103 -21.19 -18.12 -10.18
N GLU A 104 -22.37 -18.71 -10.37
CA GLU A 104 -22.66 -19.59 -11.50
C GLU A 104 -23.17 -18.81 -12.72
N THR A 105 -24.04 -17.81 -12.50
CA THR A 105 -24.68 -17.07 -13.59
C THR A 105 -24.01 -15.73 -13.90
N GLU A 106 -23.12 -15.26 -13.03
CA GLU A 106 -22.50 -13.91 -13.07
C GLU A 106 -23.52 -12.76 -13.00
N GLU A 107 -24.79 -13.06 -12.66
CA GLU A 107 -25.82 -12.03 -12.50
C GLU A 107 -25.63 -11.27 -11.19
N GLU A 108 -25.85 -9.95 -11.22
CA GLU A 108 -25.83 -9.12 -10.02
C GLU A 108 -26.96 -9.56 -9.07
N ILE A 109 -26.60 -9.89 -7.83
CA ILE A 109 -27.54 -10.24 -6.74
C ILE A 109 -27.95 -8.97 -6.01
N ASP A 110 -26.97 -8.14 -5.65
CA ASP A 110 -27.16 -6.93 -4.87
C ASP A 110 -26.03 -5.93 -5.10
N SER A 111 -26.30 -4.65 -4.85
CA SER A 111 -25.31 -3.58 -4.92
C SER A 111 -25.67 -2.37 -4.05
N PHE A 112 -24.63 -1.71 -3.53
CA PHE A 112 -24.77 -0.40 -2.93
C PHE A 112 -23.55 0.47 -3.19
N GLU A 113 -23.75 1.77 -2.97
CA GLU A 113 -22.73 2.80 -3.08
C GLU A 113 -22.79 3.70 -1.85
N LYS A 114 -21.64 4.15 -1.37
CA LYS A 114 -21.57 5.16 -0.31
C LYS A 114 -20.39 6.09 -0.50
N ALA A 115 -20.48 7.29 0.07
CA ALA A 115 -19.36 8.21 0.08
C ALA A 115 -18.23 7.66 0.96
N PHE A 116 -16.99 7.89 0.56
CA PHE A 116 -15.82 7.68 1.42
C PHE A 116 -14.95 8.93 1.46
N SER A 117 -14.21 9.08 2.57
CA SER A 117 -13.15 10.05 2.71
C SER A 117 -12.03 9.44 3.55
N GLU A 118 -10.83 9.36 2.97
CA GLU A 118 -9.64 8.82 3.63
C GLU A 118 -8.58 9.92 3.73
N THR A 119 -7.98 10.05 4.90
CA THR A 119 -6.86 10.96 5.12
C THR A 119 -5.58 10.17 5.27
N PHE A 120 -4.53 10.60 4.59
CA PHE A 120 -3.20 10.00 4.59
C PHE A 120 -2.17 11.02 5.04
N VAL A 121 -1.23 10.59 5.88
CA VAL A 121 -0.12 11.39 6.37
C VAL A 121 1.19 10.70 6.04
N LYS A 122 2.15 11.48 5.56
CA LYS A 122 3.53 11.03 5.28
C LYS A 122 4.52 12.14 5.54
N GLN A 123 5.72 11.79 5.99
CA GLN A 123 6.83 12.72 6.12
C GLN A 123 7.92 12.45 5.09
N VAL A 124 8.59 13.53 4.67
CA VAL A 124 9.63 13.51 3.66
C VAL A 124 10.77 14.43 4.09
N GLN A 125 12.00 13.94 4.08
CA GLN A 125 13.18 14.78 4.20
C GLN A 125 13.64 15.25 2.82
N LEU A 126 13.95 16.53 2.72
CA LEU A 126 14.56 17.15 1.58
C LEU A 126 15.89 17.75 1.98
N GLU A 127 16.87 17.61 1.08
CA GLU A 127 18.16 18.28 1.20
C GLU A 127 18.40 19.19 0.01
N LYS A 128 18.94 20.35 0.31
CA LYS A 128 19.47 21.28 -0.67
C LYS A 128 20.87 20.83 -1.06
N ARG A 129 21.12 20.75 -2.37
CA ARG A 129 22.41 20.32 -2.93
C ARG A 129 22.86 21.29 -3.99
N ASP A 130 24.14 21.62 -3.96
CA ASP A 130 24.75 22.44 -5.00
C ASP A 130 24.63 21.75 -6.35
N ASN A 131 24.24 22.52 -7.36
CA ASN A 131 24.10 22.07 -8.72
C ASN A 131 24.49 23.19 -9.69
N ALA A 132 25.71 23.10 -10.23
CA ALA A 132 26.25 24.08 -11.16
C ALA A 132 25.50 24.15 -12.51
N GLU A 133 24.70 23.15 -12.85
CA GLU A 133 23.88 23.13 -14.06
C GLU A 133 22.51 23.81 -13.84
N ASN A 134 22.11 24.03 -12.58
CA ASN A 134 20.90 24.77 -12.26
C ASN A 134 21.21 26.29 -12.27
N PRO A 135 20.42 27.14 -12.95
CA PRO A 135 20.63 28.59 -12.97
C PRO A 135 20.71 29.24 -11.58
N ASP A 136 20.06 28.66 -10.58
CA ASP A 136 20.06 29.15 -9.21
C ASP A 136 21.19 28.57 -8.35
N GLY A 137 22.02 27.69 -8.92
CA GLY A 137 23.19 27.08 -8.27
C GLY A 137 22.89 25.90 -7.34
N TYR A 138 21.61 25.55 -7.12
CA TYR A 138 21.22 24.45 -6.25
C TYR A 138 19.91 23.78 -6.67
N VAL A 139 19.69 22.57 -6.18
CA VAL A 139 18.43 21.82 -6.27
C VAL A 139 18.02 21.28 -4.90
N TRP A 140 16.71 21.16 -4.68
CA TRP A 140 16.16 20.38 -3.57
C TRP A 140 15.87 18.96 -4.06
N GLY A 141 16.17 17.96 -3.25
CA GLY A 141 15.88 16.56 -3.56
C GLY A 141 15.37 15.81 -2.34
N VAL A 142 14.45 14.87 -2.56
CA VAL A 142 13.95 13.96 -1.51
C VAL A 142 15.02 12.93 -1.17
N THR A 143 15.38 12.82 0.11
CA THR A 143 16.47 11.96 0.59
C THR A 143 15.99 10.85 1.52
N ALA A 144 14.93 11.10 2.28
CA ALA A 144 14.28 10.09 3.12
C ALA A 144 12.75 10.28 3.11
N VAL A 145 12.01 9.19 3.36
CA VAL A 145 10.56 9.24 3.52
C VAL A 145 10.12 8.32 4.65
N SER A 146 9.04 8.68 5.35
CA SER A 146 8.41 7.80 6.33
C SER A 146 7.53 6.76 5.64
N ILE A 147 7.01 5.81 6.41
CA ILE A 147 5.80 5.08 6.01
C ILE A 147 4.64 6.08 5.89
N GLY A 148 3.70 5.82 4.96
CA GLY A 148 2.44 6.55 4.90
C GLY A 148 1.40 5.86 5.76
N ILE A 149 0.66 6.60 6.56
CA ILE A 149 -0.41 6.06 7.40
C ILE A 149 -1.69 6.79 7.05
N GLY A 150 -2.82 6.08 6.94
CA GLY A 150 -4.09 6.71 6.67
C GLY A 150 -5.29 5.79 6.80
N GLY A 151 -6.44 6.28 6.37
CA GLY A 151 -7.70 5.55 6.44
C GLY A 151 -8.89 6.45 6.78
N SER A 152 -9.97 5.81 7.22
CA SER A 152 -11.23 6.44 7.62
C SER A 152 -11.78 5.82 8.91
N GLY A 153 -12.21 6.68 9.82
CA GLY A 153 -12.66 6.29 11.16
C GLY A 153 -11.52 5.80 12.05
N SER A 154 -11.87 5.27 13.22
CA SER A 154 -10.90 4.89 14.27
C SER A 154 -11.06 3.47 14.78
N LYS A 155 -12.05 2.71 14.29
CA LYS A 155 -12.35 1.38 14.82
C LYS A 155 -11.42 0.29 14.29
N LEU A 156 -10.87 0.50 13.09
CA LEU A 156 -10.02 -0.43 12.35
C LEU A 156 -8.62 0.16 12.21
N SER A 157 -7.59 -0.64 12.45
CA SER A 157 -6.18 -0.25 12.36
C SER A 157 -5.36 -1.37 11.77
N VAL A 158 -4.56 -1.08 10.74
CA VAL A 158 -3.43 -1.92 10.35
C VAL A 158 -2.28 -1.58 11.28
N ASP A 159 -1.92 -2.47 12.19
CA ASP A 159 -0.99 -2.17 13.28
C ASP A 159 0.46 -2.44 12.88
N GLU A 160 0.70 -3.57 12.23
CA GLU A 160 2.04 -4.04 11.87
C GLU A 160 2.00 -4.80 10.55
N VAL A 161 3.05 -4.63 9.74
CA VAL A 161 3.33 -5.44 8.56
C VAL A 161 4.69 -6.06 8.70
N ARG A 162 4.76 -7.39 8.54
CA ARG A 162 6.01 -8.16 8.50
C ARG A 162 6.22 -8.74 7.11
N ILE A 163 7.43 -8.58 6.59
CA ILE A 163 7.83 -9.11 5.28
C ILE A 163 8.99 -10.08 5.49
N TYR A 164 8.77 -11.34 5.13
CA TYR A 164 9.75 -12.42 5.20
C TYR A 164 10.31 -12.68 3.81
N ALA A 165 11.62 -12.42 3.65
CA ALA A 165 12.35 -12.61 2.41
C ALA A 165 13.71 -13.27 2.75
N PRO A 166 13.88 -14.58 2.52
CA PRO A 166 12.99 -15.49 1.79
C PRO A 166 11.69 -15.84 2.54
N MET A 167 10.67 -16.28 1.79
CA MET A 167 9.32 -16.59 2.30
C MET A 167 9.29 -17.51 3.53
N ASP A 168 10.17 -18.51 3.56
CA ASP A 168 10.21 -19.54 4.60
C ASP A 168 11.09 -19.13 5.81
N SER A 169 11.48 -17.86 5.90
CA SER A 169 12.24 -17.34 7.03
C SER A 169 11.39 -17.34 8.31
N ASP A 170 12.03 -17.69 9.43
CA ASP A 170 11.44 -17.57 10.77
C ASP A 170 11.46 -16.11 11.27
N GLU A 171 12.39 -15.29 10.76
CA GLU A 171 12.51 -13.87 11.10
C GLU A 171 12.11 -12.98 9.92
N ALA A 172 11.34 -11.92 10.22
CA ALA A 172 10.96 -10.94 9.23
C ALA A 172 12.17 -10.09 8.82
N ALA A 173 12.38 -9.94 7.52
CA ALA A 173 13.41 -9.06 6.98
C ALA A 173 13.06 -7.58 7.17
N TYR A 174 11.77 -7.26 7.14
CA TYR A 174 11.25 -5.92 7.35
C TYR A 174 10.02 -5.95 8.26
N ILE A 175 9.98 -5.04 9.22
CA ILE A 175 8.86 -4.83 10.13
C ILE A 175 8.45 -3.36 10.02
N LEU A 176 7.17 -3.10 9.76
CA LEU A 176 6.61 -1.76 9.59
C LEU A 176 5.48 -1.60 10.59
N ASN A 177 5.62 -0.71 11.57
CA ASN A 177 4.55 -0.44 12.54
C ASN A 177 3.86 0.87 12.20
N ALA A 178 2.55 0.93 12.37
CA ALA A 178 1.79 2.17 12.19
C ALA A 178 2.23 3.30 13.14
N SER A 179 2.88 2.96 14.26
CA SER A 179 3.47 3.94 15.18
C SER A 179 4.81 4.51 14.72
N ASP A 180 5.43 3.95 13.68
CA ASP A 180 6.77 4.33 13.27
C ASP A 180 6.72 5.65 12.48
N THR A 181 7.30 6.70 13.05
CA THR A 181 7.46 8.01 12.39
C THR A 181 8.83 8.20 11.76
N ASP A 182 9.69 7.16 11.83
CA ASP A 182 11.06 7.26 11.38
C ASP A 182 11.16 7.48 9.87
N LEU A 183 12.08 8.37 9.49
CA LEU A 183 12.41 8.62 8.10
C LEU A 183 13.38 7.54 7.61
N ILE A 184 13.03 6.87 6.53
CA ILE A 184 13.85 5.84 5.91
C ILE A 184 14.63 6.48 4.77
N ASP A 185 15.95 6.44 4.87
CA ASP A 185 16.82 6.90 3.78
C ASP A 185 16.54 6.11 2.50
N ARG A 186 16.60 6.81 1.37
CA ARG A 186 16.39 6.22 0.04
C ARG A 186 17.26 4.99 -0.23
N GLU A 187 18.48 4.97 0.29
CA GLU A 187 19.44 3.86 0.09
C GLU A 187 19.13 2.63 0.96
N ASN A 188 18.45 2.86 2.09
CA ASN A 188 18.06 1.88 3.09
C ASN A 188 16.63 1.36 2.89
N MET A 189 15.92 1.85 1.86
CA MET A 189 14.63 1.34 1.45
C MET A 189 14.68 -0.19 1.26
N PRO A 190 13.67 -0.92 1.73
CA PRO A 190 13.57 -2.35 1.53
C PRO A 190 13.66 -2.75 0.07
N LYS A 191 14.38 -3.85 -0.13
CA LYS A 191 14.71 -4.39 -1.44
C LYS A 191 14.21 -5.82 -1.49
N LEU A 192 13.43 -6.12 -2.53
CA LEU A 192 12.95 -7.46 -2.82
C LEU A 192 13.62 -7.97 -4.09
N ALA A 193 14.20 -9.16 -4.01
CA ALA A 193 14.91 -9.78 -5.12
C ALA A 193 13.93 -10.29 -6.18
N ILE A 194 14.26 -10.03 -7.44
CA ILE A 194 13.50 -10.49 -8.60
C ILE A 194 13.61 -12.01 -8.74
N GLY A 195 12.47 -12.68 -8.90
CA GLY A 195 12.36 -14.14 -8.99
C GLY A 195 12.16 -14.83 -7.65
N GLU A 196 12.39 -14.14 -6.54
CA GLU A 196 12.23 -14.67 -5.19
C GLU A 196 10.78 -14.57 -4.72
N SER A 197 10.43 -15.46 -3.80
CA SER A 197 9.13 -15.45 -3.12
C SER A 197 9.27 -14.90 -1.71
N PHE A 198 8.25 -14.20 -1.24
CA PHE A 198 8.19 -13.60 0.09
C PHE A 198 6.81 -13.81 0.71
N ARG A 199 6.78 -13.88 2.04
CA ARG A 199 5.55 -13.93 2.85
C ARG A 199 5.33 -12.55 3.43
N ILE A 200 4.09 -12.09 3.38
CA ILE A 200 3.62 -10.91 4.12
C ILE A 200 2.67 -11.40 5.19
N GLU A 201 2.82 -10.85 6.39
CA GLU A 201 1.85 -10.90 7.47
C GLU A 201 1.40 -9.48 7.81
N VAL A 202 0.10 -9.28 7.95
CA VAL A 202 -0.49 -7.99 8.33
C VAL A 202 -1.35 -8.21 9.56
N SER A 203 -0.97 -7.56 10.65
CA SER A 203 -1.71 -7.58 11.92
C SER A 203 -2.72 -6.44 11.94
N VAL A 204 -3.97 -6.76 12.26
CA VAL A 204 -5.09 -5.79 12.26
C VAL A 204 -5.82 -5.79 13.60
N SER A 205 -6.20 -4.60 14.06
CA SER A 205 -7.11 -4.42 15.18
C SER A 205 -8.45 -3.88 14.70
N ASN A 206 -9.53 -4.59 15.03
CA ASN A 206 -10.91 -4.13 14.82
C ASN A 206 -11.65 -4.14 16.16
N SER A 207 -11.98 -2.95 16.67
CA SER A 207 -12.55 -2.77 18.01
C SER A 207 -14.07 -3.01 18.10
N ASP A 208 -14.76 -3.04 16.96
CA ASP A 208 -16.21 -3.26 16.89
C ASP A 208 -16.58 -3.88 15.51
N PRO A 209 -16.25 -5.17 15.30
CA PRO A 209 -16.61 -5.87 14.08
C PRO A 209 -18.13 -6.09 14.06
N ILE A 210 -18.78 -5.59 13.02
CA ILE A 210 -20.25 -5.68 12.87
C ILE A 210 -20.69 -7.12 12.52
N LEU A 211 -19.80 -7.89 11.90
CA LEU A 211 -20.02 -9.29 11.55
C LEU A 211 -18.91 -10.14 12.15
N ASP A 212 -19.29 -11.02 13.08
CA ASP A 212 -18.42 -12.06 13.66
C ASP A 212 -18.28 -13.25 12.68
N PHE A 213 -17.85 -12.95 11.46
CA PHE A 213 -17.49 -13.95 10.47
C PHE A 213 -16.02 -13.78 10.12
N ARG A 214 -15.21 -14.79 10.47
CA ARG A 214 -13.75 -14.67 10.50
C ARG A 214 -13.34 -13.53 11.45
N SER A 215 -12.47 -12.65 11.00
CA SER A 215 -11.92 -11.52 11.74
C SER A 215 -12.85 -10.30 11.77
N GLY A 216 -13.79 -10.20 10.81
CA GLY A 216 -14.67 -9.03 10.66
C GLY A 216 -14.18 -7.98 9.63
N GLU A 217 -13.06 -8.24 8.95
CA GLU A 217 -12.46 -7.35 7.97
C GLU A 217 -11.83 -8.07 6.77
N ALA A 218 -11.70 -7.35 5.66
CA ALA A 218 -10.91 -7.73 4.50
C ALA A 218 -9.58 -6.97 4.48
N VAL A 219 -8.47 -7.68 4.34
CA VAL A 219 -7.15 -7.09 4.16
C VAL A 219 -6.69 -7.29 2.71
N ASN A 220 -6.25 -6.21 2.08
CA ASN A 220 -5.79 -6.18 0.70
C ASN A 220 -4.42 -5.53 0.61
N LEU A 221 -3.57 -6.09 -0.24
CA LEU A 221 -2.33 -5.48 -0.67
C LEU A 221 -2.52 -4.88 -2.06
N HIS A 222 -2.32 -3.58 -2.20
CA HIS A 222 -2.15 -2.92 -3.49
C HIS A 222 -0.67 -2.70 -3.76
N VAL A 223 -0.15 -3.31 -4.83
CA VAL A 223 1.21 -3.06 -5.32
C VAL A 223 1.13 -2.29 -6.61
N GLY A 224 1.82 -1.15 -6.71
CA GLY A 224 1.82 -0.40 -7.96
C GLY A 224 2.77 0.77 -8.00
N LYS A 225 2.97 1.28 -9.22
CA LYS A 225 3.71 2.53 -9.48
C LYS A 225 2.76 3.73 -9.49
N HIS A 226 1.64 3.58 -10.18
CA HIS A 226 0.58 4.58 -10.31
C HIS A 226 -0.73 3.90 -10.75
N LYS A 227 -1.81 4.67 -10.87
CA LYS A 227 -3.17 4.20 -11.16
C LYS A 227 -3.37 3.20 -12.30
N LYS A 228 -2.46 3.12 -13.29
CA LYS A 228 -2.59 2.20 -14.44
C LYS A 228 -1.60 1.04 -14.39
N HIS A 229 -0.62 1.08 -13.49
CA HIS A 229 0.35 0.03 -13.29
C HIS A 229 0.26 -0.35 -11.81
N LYS A 230 -0.77 -1.14 -11.49
CA LYS A 230 -1.09 -1.62 -10.14
C LYS A 230 -1.71 -3.02 -10.21
N ALA A 231 -1.60 -3.73 -9.10
CA ALA A 231 -2.27 -4.98 -8.83
C ALA A 231 -2.78 -4.95 -7.39
N ARG A 232 -3.81 -5.74 -7.10
CA ARG A 232 -4.39 -5.89 -5.76
C ARG A 232 -4.48 -7.36 -5.39
N ARG A 233 -4.17 -7.72 -4.15
CA ARG A 233 -4.31 -9.09 -3.63
C ARG A 233 -4.98 -9.11 -2.27
N GLY A 234 -5.98 -9.95 -2.08
CA GLY A 234 -6.54 -10.25 -0.76
C GLY A 234 -5.56 -11.05 0.09
N LEU A 235 -5.49 -10.75 1.37
CA LEU A 235 -4.75 -11.51 2.38
C LEU A 235 -5.75 -12.31 3.21
N ARG A 236 -5.31 -13.43 3.78
CA ARG A 236 -6.19 -14.36 4.49
C ARG A 236 -5.79 -14.51 5.94
N ASP A 237 -6.75 -14.34 6.83
CA ASP A 237 -6.68 -14.82 8.20
C ASP A 237 -7.19 -16.27 8.27
N GLY A 238 -6.72 -17.02 9.25
CA GLY A 238 -7.08 -18.39 9.54
C GLY A 238 -5.86 -19.26 9.68
N VAL A 239 -5.40 -19.45 10.92
CA VAL A 239 -4.39 -20.45 11.25
C VAL A 239 -5.08 -21.78 11.49
N GLN A 240 -4.72 -22.80 10.69
CA GLN A 240 -5.22 -24.15 10.87
C GLN A 240 -4.40 -24.89 11.93
N ALA A 241 -5.06 -25.34 12.99
CA ALA A 241 -4.48 -26.22 14.00
C ALA A 241 -4.38 -27.68 13.50
N ASP A 242 -3.55 -28.49 14.16
CA ASP A 242 -3.34 -29.91 13.84
C ASP A 242 -4.63 -30.74 13.86
N ASP A 243 -5.63 -30.33 14.63
CA ASP A 243 -6.95 -30.97 14.71
C ASP A 243 -7.92 -30.54 13.59
N GLY A 244 -7.47 -29.66 12.69
CA GLY A 244 -8.23 -29.12 11.57
C GLY A 244 -9.07 -27.89 11.91
N THR A 245 -9.08 -27.43 13.15
CA THR A 245 -9.77 -26.19 13.58
C THR A 245 -9.06 -24.98 12.99
N ILE A 246 -9.82 -24.01 12.47
CA ILE A 246 -9.28 -22.73 11.99
C ILE A 246 -9.52 -21.69 13.08
N THR A 247 -8.44 -21.01 13.50
CA THR A 247 -8.51 -19.87 14.42
C THR A 247 -8.22 -18.59 13.64
N TYR A 248 -9.07 -17.59 13.82
CA TYR A 248 -8.86 -16.25 13.27
C TYR A 248 -8.19 -15.41 14.36
N ASP A 249 -6.99 -14.92 14.10
CA ASP A 249 -6.15 -14.18 15.05
C ASP A 249 -5.84 -12.75 14.59
N ASN A 250 -6.53 -12.29 13.55
CA ASN A 250 -6.34 -11.02 12.86
C ASN A 250 -4.94 -10.84 12.27
N VAL A 251 -4.22 -11.93 11.99
CA VAL A 251 -2.97 -11.93 11.26
C VAL A 251 -3.22 -12.46 9.85
N PHE A 252 -3.22 -11.55 8.89
CA PHE A 252 -3.54 -11.84 7.50
C PHE A 252 -2.28 -12.16 6.70
N VAL A 253 -2.27 -13.31 6.03
CA VAL A 253 -1.09 -13.82 5.34
C VAL A 253 -1.29 -13.85 3.83
N ARG A 254 -0.23 -13.53 3.08
CA ARG A 254 -0.16 -13.81 1.63
C ARG A 254 1.28 -14.11 1.20
N HIS A 255 1.41 -15.08 0.29
CA HIS A 255 2.65 -15.38 -0.39
C HIS A 255 2.66 -14.72 -1.76
N LEU A 256 3.79 -14.10 -2.10
CA LEU A 256 3.96 -13.36 -3.35
C LEU A 256 5.31 -13.69 -3.95
N LYS A 257 5.38 -13.63 -5.28
CA LYS A 257 6.60 -13.81 -6.04
C LYS A 257 6.89 -12.54 -6.82
N VAL A 258 8.11 -12.04 -6.72
CA VAL A 258 8.54 -10.93 -7.59
C VAL A 258 8.80 -11.51 -8.97
N PRO A 259 8.07 -11.12 -10.03
CA PRO A 259 8.27 -11.72 -11.35
C PRO A 259 9.63 -11.39 -11.94
N ARG A 260 10.17 -12.34 -12.71
CA ARG A 260 11.27 -12.08 -13.63
C ARG A 260 10.68 -11.38 -14.85
N GLY A 261 10.86 -10.07 -14.97
CA GLY A 261 10.33 -9.31 -16.10
C GLY A 261 10.73 -9.92 -17.46
N ALA A 262 9.82 -9.88 -18.43
CA ALA A 262 10.05 -10.38 -19.78
C ALA A 262 11.00 -9.46 -20.57
N GLY A 263 12.32 -9.57 -20.34
CA GLY A 263 13.33 -8.94 -21.20
C GLY A 263 14.65 -8.57 -20.52
N SER A 264 15.73 -8.58 -21.29
CA SER A 264 17.12 -8.31 -20.86
C SER A 264 17.46 -6.83 -20.63
N ASN A 265 16.51 -5.90 -20.74
CA ASN A 265 16.75 -4.48 -20.52
C ASN A 265 16.28 -4.04 -19.13
N SER A 266 17.06 -4.41 -18.12
CA SER A 266 16.93 -4.08 -16.69
C SER A 266 17.26 -2.63 -16.33
N LYS A 267 17.05 -1.69 -17.26
CA LYS A 267 17.32 -0.27 -17.02
C LYS A 267 16.03 0.42 -16.60
N HIS A 268 16.02 0.84 -15.33
CA HIS A 268 14.98 1.60 -14.60
C HIS A 268 14.17 0.80 -13.57
N ARG A 269 14.90 0.38 -12.51
CA ARG A 269 14.47 -0.10 -11.19
C ARG A 269 13.79 0.99 -10.35
N ARG A 270 12.75 1.57 -10.90
CA ARG A 270 11.99 2.63 -10.22
C ARG A 270 11.36 2.06 -8.94
N PRO A 271 11.30 2.84 -7.85
CA PRO A 271 10.63 2.41 -6.62
C PRO A 271 9.16 2.09 -6.92
N LEU A 272 8.69 1.01 -6.31
CA LEU A 272 7.29 0.61 -6.30
C LEU A 272 6.71 0.95 -4.92
N LYS A 273 5.39 0.88 -4.80
CA LYS A 273 4.68 1.12 -3.55
C LYS A 273 3.76 -0.05 -3.23
N MET A 274 3.81 -0.49 -1.99
CA MET A 274 2.84 -1.40 -1.39
C MET A 274 1.88 -0.58 -0.52
N HIS A 275 0.59 -0.85 -0.60
CA HIS A 275 -0.41 -0.31 0.31
C HIS A 275 -1.13 -1.49 0.95
N PHE A 276 -1.02 -1.63 2.26
CA PHE A 276 -1.69 -2.63 3.05
C PHE A 276 -2.95 -1.99 3.59
N GLY A 277 -4.09 -2.31 2.98
CA GLY A 277 -5.39 -1.74 3.31
C GLY A 277 -6.29 -2.75 4.01
N ALA A 278 -6.82 -2.40 5.18
CA ALA A 278 -7.89 -3.11 5.84
C ALA A 278 -9.23 -2.38 5.62
N LEU A 279 -10.29 -3.14 5.38
CA LEU A 279 -11.66 -2.67 5.25
C LEU A 279 -12.58 -3.46 6.16
N ASP A 280 -13.42 -2.77 6.92
CA ASP A 280 -14.41 -3.40 7.79
C ASP A 280 -15.51 -4.07 6.97
N PHE A 281 -15.99 -5.24 7.38
CA PHE A 281 -17.09 -5.89 6.68
C PHE A 281 -18.40 -5.12 6.72
N GLY A 282 -18.67 -4.34 7.77
CA GLY A 282 -19.82 -3.44 7.78
C GLY A 282 -19.74 -2.40 6.66
N THR A 283 -18.53 -1.89 6.36
CA THR A 283 -18.32 -1.03 5.19
C THR A 283 -18.69 -1.72 3.87
N MET A 284 -18.33 -3.01 3.74
CA MET A 284 -18.48 -3.79 2.52
C MET A 284 -19.86 -4.42 2.32
N LEU A 285 -20.62 -4.65 3.40
CA LEU A 285 -21.82 -5.49 3.38
C LEU A 285 -23.09 -4.78 3.88
N ASP A 286 -22.98 -3.61 4.50
CA ASP A 286 -24.14 -2.87 5.02
C ASP A 286 -24.12 -1.43 4.50
N SER A 287 -25.13 -1.01 3.74
CA SER A 287 -25.20 0.34 3.16
C SER A 287 -25.29 1.45 4.21
N ASP A 288 -25.82 1.14 5.40
CA ASP A 288 -26.13 2.11 6.45
C ASP A 288 -24.96 2.32 7.42
N VAL A 289 -23.92 1.49 7.32
CA VAL A 289 -22.70 1.60 8.13
C VAL A 289 -21.70 2.56 7.49
N ASP A 290 -21.07 3.39 8.31
CA ASP A 290 -20.03 4.32 7.87
C ASP A 290 -18.82 3.61 7.24
N TYR A 291 -18.13 4.33 6.36
CA TYR A 291 -16.92 3.83 5.70
C TYR A 291 -15.74 3.81 6.68
N HIS A 292 -15.21 2.62 6.95
CA HIS A 292 -14.10 2.37 7.87
C HIS A 292 -12.97 1.62 7.16
N SER A 293 -11.79 2.22 7.17
CA SER A 293 -10.61 1.67 6.54
C SER A 293 -9.34 2.07 7.29
N SER A 294 -8.28 1.28 7.12
CA SER A 294 -6.94 1.64 7.57
C SER A 294 -5.94 1.24 6.50
N VAL A 295 -4.93 2.08 6.27
CA VAL A 295 -3.93 1.88 5.21
C VAL A 295 -2.54 2.21 5.72
N LEU A 296 -1.61 1.28 5.53
CA LEU A 296 -0.17 1.54 5.58
C LEU A 296 0.42 1.53 4.18
N ALA A 297 1.14 2.58 3.82
CA ALA A 297 1.76 2.78 2.51
C ALA A 297 3.28 2.73 2.63
N PHE A 298 3.91 1.87 1.84
CA PHE A 298 5.32 1.57 1.97
C PHE A 298 6.05 1.57 0.61
N PRO A 299 7.06 2.43 0.40
CA PRO A 299 7.89 2.39 -0.79
C PRO A 299 8.95 1.28 -0.69
N PHE A 300 9.22 0.59 -1.81
CA PHE A 300 10.23 -0.46 -1.88
C PHE A 300 10.92 -0.50 -3.25
N HIS A 301 12.05 -1.19 -3.32
CA HIS A 301 12.76 -1.46 -4.57
C HIS A 301 12.71 -2.93 -4.94
N VAL A 302 12.74 -3.19 -6.25
CA VAL A 302 13.03 -4.51 -6.80
C VAL A 302 14.43 -4.51 -7.42
N TYR A 303 15.19 -5.57 -7.22
CA TYR A 303 16.55 -5.69 -7.74
C TYR A 303 16.83 -7.10 -8.27
N ASN A 304 17.80 -7.20 -9.19
CA ASN A 304 18.36 -8.50 -9.57
C ASN A 304 19.49 -8.84 -8.60
N GLU A 305 19.55 -10.07 -8.09
CA GLU A 305 20.63 -10.54 -7.20
C GLU A 305 22.04 -10.29 -7.76
N GLY A 306 22.20 -10.26 -9.08
CA GLY A 306 23.48 -9.98 -9.74
C GLY A 306 23.97 -8.53 -9.68
N ASP A 307 23.18 -7.60 -9.12
CA ASP A 307 23.48 -6.17 -9.10
C ASP A 307 23.40 -5.56 -7.68
N ASP A 308 23.57 -6.36 -6.63
CA ASP A 308 23.77 -5.81 -5.28
C ASP A 308 25.20 -5.24 -5.15
N PRO A 309 25.39 -3.92 -4.95
CA PRO A 309 26.70 -3.34 -4.72
C PRO A 309 27.33 -3.74 -3.36
N ARG A 310 26.62 -4.48 -2.49
CA ARG A 310 27.11 -4.92 -1.17
C ARG A 310 27.38 -6.41 -1.04
N GLY A 311 27.23 -7.20 -2.12
CA GLY A 311 27.53 -8.63 -2.10
C GLY A 311 29.02 -8.94 -2.31
N THR A 312 29.77 -9.13 -1.23
CA THR A 312 31.01 -9.93 -1.27
C THR A 312 30.67 -11.34 -1.74
N ARG A 313 31.20 -11.72 -2.91
CA ARG A 313 31.28 -13.12 -3.31
C ARG A 313 32.27 -13.82 -2.39
N GLU A 314 31.82 -14.82 -1.64
CA GLU A 314 32.67 -15.97 -1.27
C GLU A 314 32.72 -16.96 -2.44
#